data_AF-A0A6H0S0G8-F1
#
_entry.id   AF-A0A6H0S0G8-F1
#
_cell.length_a   1.000
_cell.length_b   1.000
_cell.length_c   1.000
_cell.angle_alpha   90.00
_cell.angle_beta   90.00
_cell.angle_gamma   90.00
#
_symmetry.space_group_name_H-M   'P 1'
#
loop_
_entity.id
_entity.type
_entity.pdbx_description
1 polymer ?
#
loop_
_entity_poly.entity_id
_entity_poly.type
_entity_poly.pdbx_seq_one_letter_code
_entity_poly.pdbx_strand_id
1 'polypeptide(L)'
;MTATEAIARDRRPFLEAPPRWDDPITVAALTRAQASALVELEAMRSAVDSSTPAQLAEAIAAYRSGLLDTLDADTRRLPAAISNAAFDRASAAARKITTICKGE
;
A
#
# COMPACT_ATOMS: atom_id res chain seq x y z
N MET A 1 -10.03 12.41 1.28
CA MET A 1 -9.01 11.50 1.83
C MET A 1 -9.25 10.14 1.21
N THR A 2 -8.37 9.69 0.33
CA THR A 2 -8.45 8.35 -0.27
C THR A 2 -7.96 7.30 0.71
N ALA A 3 -8.32 6.04 0.52
CA ALA A 3 -7.85 4.95 1.36
C ALA A 3 -6.31 4.78 1.26
N THR A 4 -5.74 5.02 0.07
CA THR A 4 -4.30 5.18 -0.13
C THR A 4 -3.66 6.28 0.73
N GLU A 5 -4.30 7.45 0.86
CA GLU A 5 -3.83 8.53 1.74
C GLU A 5 -3.94 8.16 3.22
N ALA A 6 -4.97 7.40 3.60
CA ALA A 6 -5.14 6.90 4.96
C ALA A 6 -4.05 5.88 5.32
N ILE A 7 -3.74 4.93 4.43
CA ILE A 7 -2.64 3.97 4.61
C ILE A 7 -1.30 4.71 4.69
N ALA A 8 -1.04 5.65 3.78
CA ALA A 8 0.19 6.44 3.79
C ALA A 8 0.37 7.23 5.10
N ARG A 9 -0.71 7.85 5.59
CA ARG A 9 -0.72 8.59 6.86
C ARG A 9 -0.47 7.67 8.05
N ASP A 10 -1.17 6.55 8.11
CA ASP A 10 -1.07 5.59 9.23
C ASP A 10 0.29 4.87 9.23
N ARG A 11 0.97 4.81 8.07
CA ARG A 11 2.35 4.33 7.95
C ARG A 11 3.43 5.36 8.21
N ARG A 12 3.14 6.66 8.07
CA ARG A 12 4.14 7.74 8.12
C ARG A 12 5.07 7.69 9.36
N PRO A 13 4.58 7.38 10.57
CA PRO A 13 5.45 7.22 11.74
C PRO A 13 6.51 6.10 11.60
N PHE A 14 6.25 5.09 10.76
CA PHE A 14 7.15 3.96 10.51
C PHE A 14 8.11 4.19 9.34
N LEU A 15 7.86 5.20 8.51
CA LEU A 15 8.77 5.63 7.45
C LEU A 15 9.91 6.50 8.01
N GLU A 16 9.61 7.28 9.05
CA GLU A 16 10.51 8.26 9.68
C GLU A 16 11.35 7.65 10.83
N ALA A 17 10.88 6.57 11.44
CA ALA A 17 11.60 5.82 12.48
C ALA A 17 11.25 4.32 12.43
N PRO A 18 12.19 3.41 12.78
CA PRO A 18 11.87 1.98 12.84
C PRO A 18 10.71 1.72 13.81
N PRO A 19 9.77 0.81 13.49
CA PRO A 19 8.68 0.47 14.38
C PRO A 19 9.21 -0.04 15.74
N ARG A 20 8.63 0.48 16.82
CA ARG A 20 8.86 -0.03 18.17
C ARG A 20 8.12 -1.36 18.35
N TRP A 21 8.74 -2.45 17.95
CA TRP A 21 8.15 -3.79 18.03
C TRP A 21 7.90 -4.27 19.48
N ASP A 22 8.52 -3.62 20.47
CA ASP A 22 8.32 -3.82 21.90
C ASP A 22 7.07 -3.11 22.44
N ASP A 23 6.53 -2.14 21.70
CA ASP A 23 5.36 -1.37 22.09
C ASP A 23 4.07 -2.01 21.52
N PRO A 24 3.16 -2.54 22.38
CA PRO A 24 1.92 -3.16 21.92
C PRO A 24 1.00 -2.18 21.18
N ILE A 25 1.06 -0.88 21.45
CA ILE A 25 0.24 0.13 20.76
C ILE A 25 0.71 0.26 19.31
N THR A 26 2.03 0.35 19.11
CA THR A 26 2.66 0.37 17.78
C THR A 26 2.29 -0.87 16.98
N VAL A 27 2.39 -2.06 17.58
CA VAL A 27 2.03 -3.32 16.91
C VAL A 27 0.55 -3.36 16.53
N ALA A 28 -0.35 -2.97 17.43
CA ALA A 28 -1.79 -2.93 17.16
C ALA A 28 -2.15 -1.95 16.03
N ALA A 29 -1.53 -0.77 16.00
CA ALA A 29 -1.72 0.21 14.93
C ALA A 29 -1.27 -0.35 13.58
N LEU A 30 -0.12 -1.01 13.52
CA LEU A 30 0.39 -1.62 12.29
C LEU A 30 -0.54 -2.74 11.81
N THR A 31 -0.96 -3.65 12.70
CA THR A 31 -1.90 -4.73 12.34
C THR A 31 -3.22 -4.17 11.78
N ARG A 32 -3.75 -3.09 12.37
CA ARG A 32 -4.96 -2.43 11.84
C ARG A 32 -4.75 -1.83 10.45
N ALA A 33 -3.61 -1.18 10.22
CA ALA A 33 -3.25 -0.63 8.92
C ALA A 33 -3.12 -1.75 7.86
N GLN A 34 -2.47 -2.87 8.23
CA GLN A 34 -2.33 -4.03 7.36
C GLN A 34 -3.68 -4.65 6.98
N ALA A 35 -4.59 -4.82 7.96
CA ALA A 35 -5.93 -5.34 7.71
C ALA A 35 -6.73 -4.42 6.77
N SER A 36 -6.64 -3.11 6.97
CA SER A 36 -7.31 -2.12 6.12
C SER A 36 -6.79 -2.17 4.68
N ALA A 37 -5.47 -2.28 4.51
CA ALA A 37 -4.84 -2.40 3.20
C ALA A 37 -5.29 -3.68 2.46
N LEU A 38 -5.38 -4.82 3.14
CA LEU A 38 -5.85 -6.07 2.51
C LEU A 38 -7.29 -5.97 1.99
N VAL A 39 -8.18 -5.30 2.73
CA VAL A 39 -9.56 -5.07 2.27
C VAL A 39 -9.60 -4.20 1.02
N GLU A 40 -8.81 -3.13 0.98
CA GLU A 40 -8.72 -2.26 -0.20
C GLU A 40 -8.16 -3.00 -1.42
N LEU A 41 -7.12 -3.83 -1.23
CA LEU A 41 -6.53 -4.64 -2.29
C LEU A 41 -7.53 -5.63 -2.91
N GLU A 42 -8.41 -6.21 -2.10
CA GLU A 42 -9.44 -7.12 -2.57
C GLU A 42 -10.56 -6.37 -3.29
N ALA A 43 -10.97 -5.21 -2.77
CA ALA A 43 -11.93 -4.34 -3.46
C ALA A 43 -11.42 -3.92 -4.85
N MET A 44 -10.17 -3.47 -4.96
CA MET A 44 -9.55 -3.13 -6.25
C MET A 44 -9.47 -4.33 -7.18
N ARG A 45 -9.13 -5.52 -6.68
CA ARG A 45 -9.12 -6.75 -7.48
C ARG A 45 -10.49 -7.05 -8.07
N SER A 46 -11.55 -6.91 -7.27
CA SER A 46 -12.91 -7.18 -7.69
C SER A 46 -13.47 -6.17 -8.70
N ALA A 47 -12.89 -4.97 -8.75
CA ALA A 47 -13.31 -3.89 -9.66
C ALA A 47 -12.63 -3.94 -11.03
N VAL A 48 -11.55 -4.71 -11.21
CA VAL A 48 -10.87 -4.88 -12.49
C VAL A 48 -11.53 -5.99 -13.29
N ASP A 49 -12.07 -5.65 -14.46
CA ASP A 49 -12.71 -6.57 -15.40
C ASP A 49 -12.13 -6.43 -16.82
N SER A 50 -12.70 -7.18 -17.78
CA SER A 50 -12.26 -7.15 -19.19
C SER A 50 -12.50 -5.82 -19.90
N SER A 51 -13.32 -4.92 -19.34
CA SER A 51 -13.54 -3.57 -19.87
C SER A 51 -12.54 -2.55 -19.32
N THR A 52 -11.78 -2.92 -18.29
CA THR A 52 -10.75 -2.06 -17.71
C THR A 52 -9.61 -1.84 -18.72
N PRO A 53 -9.22 -0.59 -19.03
CA PRO A 53 -8.11 -0.30 -19.92
C PRO A 53 -6.82 -0.99 -19.45
N ALA A 54 -6.06 -1.60 -20.37
CA ALA A 54 -4.88 -2.40 -20.04
C ALA A 54 -3.87 -1.65 -19.16
N GLN A 55 -3.59 -0.38 -19.49
CA GLN A 55 -2.68 0.47 -18.69
C GLN A 55 -3.19 0.69 -17.25
N LEU A 56 -4.51 0.80 -17.06
CA LEU A 56 -5.11 0.94 -15.74
C LEU A 56 -5.03 -0.39 -14.96
N ALA A 57 -5.34 -1.51 -15.62
CA ALA A 57 -5.23 -2.84 -15.02
C ALA A 57 -3.79 -3.15 -14.58
N GLU A 58 -2.80 -2.81 -15.41
CA GLU A 58 -1.36 -2.94 -15.08
C GLU A 58 -0.96 -2.05 -13.91
N ALA A 59 -1.41 -0.80 -13.88
CA ALA A 59 -1.11 0.12 -12.78
C ALA A 59 -1.74 -0.35 -11.46
N ILE A 60 -2.98 -0.88 -11.49
CA ILE A 60 -3.63 -1.50 -10.34
C ILE A 60 -2.86 -2.76 -9.89
N ALA A 61 -2.43 -3.62 -10.80
CA ALA A 61 -1.64 -4.79 -10.46
C ALA A 61 -0.30 -4.40 -9.79
N ALA A 62 0.39 -3.39 -10.32
CA ALA A 62 1.64 -2.87 -9.74
C ALA A 62 1.43 -2.27 -8.34
N TYR A 63 0.34 -1.50 -8.14
CA TYR A 63 -0.03 -0.97 -6.83
C TYR A 63 -0.27 -2.09 -5.83
N ARG A 64 -1.06 -3.10 -6.24
CA ARG A 64 -1.39 -4.25 -5.39
C ARG A 64 -0.14 -5.03 -4.99
N SER A 65 0.75 -5.31 -5.94
CA SER A 65 2.02 -5.98 -5.67
C SER A 65 2.89 -5.20 -4.68
N GLY A 66 3.05 -3.88 -4.89
CA GLY A 66 3.87 -3.05 -4.00
C GLY A 66 3.33 -2.99 -2.56
N LEU A 67 2.02 -2.92 -2.38
CA LEU A 67 1.42 -3.00 -1.06
C LEU A 67 1.62 -4.37 -0.42
N LEU A 68 1.42 -5.48 -1.14
CA LEU A 68 1.66 -6.83 -0.61
C LEU A 68 3.13 -7.02 -0.17
N ASP A 69 4.09 -6.54 -0.96
CA ASP A 69 5.52 -6.54 -0.58
C ASP A 69 5.77 -5.77 0.71
N THR A 70 5.08 -4.65 0.89
CA THR A 70 5.18 -3.82 2.09
C THR A 70 4.61 -4.55 3.31
N LEU A 71 3.45 -5.19 3.16
CA LEU A 71 2.81 -5.98 4.21
C LEU A 71 3.66 -7.18 4.62
N ASP A 72 4.29 -7.88 3.66
CA ASP A 72 5.23 -8.97 3.94
C ASP A 72 6.45 -8.46 4.72
N ALA A 73 7.06 -7.36 4.25
CA ALA A 73 8.23 -6.77 4.89
C ALA A 73 7.94 -6.39 6.35
N ASP A 74 6.80 -5.76 6.63
CA ASP A 74 6.37 -5.44 7.98
C ASP A 74 6.11 -6.69 8.84
N THR A 75 5.38 -7.66 8.29
CA THR A 75 5.01 -8.90 9.01
C THR A 75 6.27 -9.67 9.42
N ARG A 76 7.26 -9.70 8.52
CA ARG A 76 8.57 -10.34 8.75
C ARG A 76 9.55 -9.44 9.51
N ARG A 77 9.15 -8.21 9.85
CA ARG A 77 9.99 -7.21 10.54
C ARG A 77 11.32 -6.97 9.82
N LEU A 78 11.29 -6.94 8.49
CA LEU A 78 12.45 -6.63 7.67
C LEU A 78 12.93 -5.20 7.93
N PRO A 79 14.19 -4.86 7.58
CA PRO A 79 14.68 -3.50 7.67
C PRO A 79 13.73 -2.48 7.02
N ALA A 80 13.56 -1.33 7.66
CA ALA A 80 12.65 -0.27 7.20
C ALA A 80 12.91 0.14 5.74
N ALA A 81 14.17 0.15 5.29
CA ALA A 81 14.53 0.44 3.91
C ALA A 81 13.86 -0.50 2.89
N ILE A 82 13.68 -1.79 3.22
CA ILE A 82 13.01 -2.76 2.34
C ILE A 82 11.51 -2.45 2.26
N SER A 83 10.87 -2.25 3.42
CA SER A 83 9.45 -1.88 3.49
C SER A 83 9.17 -0.55 2.77
N ASN A 84 10.04 0.45 2.94
CA ASN A 84 9.87 1.78 2.36
C ASN A 84 10.03 1.71 0.83
N ALA A 85 11.02 0.97 0.33
CA ALA A 85 11.19 0.78 -1.11
C ALA A 85 9.98 0.08 -1.75
N ALA A 86 9.36 -0.88 -1.08
CA ALA A 86 8.12 -1.51 -1.54
C ALA A 86 6.95 -0.51 -1.56
N PHE A 87 6.81 0.28 -0.50
CA PHE A 87 5.78 1.32 -0.40
C PHE A 87 5.95 2.43 -1.45
N ASP A 88 7.19 2.82 -1.77
CA ASP A 88 7.48 3.80 -2.81
C ASP A 88 7.05 3.31 -4.19
N ARG A 89 7.27 2.01 -4.49
CA ARG A 89 6.76 1.38 -5.72
C ARG A 89 5.23 1.42 -5.77
N ALA A 90 4.56 1.07 -4.66
CA ALA A 90 3.10 1.17 -4.57
C ALA A 90 2.63 2.61 -4.79
N SER A 91 3.22 3.59 -4.09
CA SER A 91 2.87 5.01 -4.22
C SER A 91 3.07 5.54 -5.64
N ALA A 92 4.13 5.10 -6.34
CA ALA A 92 4.34 5.45 -7.74
C ALA A 92 3.25 4.88 -8.65
N ALA A 93 2.82 3.63 -8.42
CA ALA A 93 1.71 3.03 -9.15
C ALA A 93 0.37 3.73 -8.86
N ALA A 94 0.10 4.10 -7.61
CA ALA A 94 -1.10 4.87 -7.24
C ALA A 94 -1.16 6.24 -7.95
N ARG A 95 -0.02 6.92 -8.10
CA ARG A 95 0.08 8.15 -8.90
C ARG A 95 -0.27 7.89 -10.37
N LYS A 96 0.24 6.80 -10.97
CA LYS A 96 -0.11 6.41 -12.35
C LYS A 96 -1.61 6.14 -12.51
N ILE A 97 -2.24 5.41 -11.58
CA ILE A 97 -3.69 5.19 -11.56
C ILE A 97 -4.42 6.53 -11.57
N THR A 98 -4.00 7.47 -10.71
CA THR A 98 -4.62 8.79 -10.61
C THR A 98 -4.49 9.57 -11.91
N THR A 99 -3.33 9.57 -12.56
CA THR A 99 -3.11 10.23 -13.86
C THR A 99 -4.01 9.63 -14.94
N ILE A 100 -4.02 8.29 -15.07
CA ILE A 100 -4.86 7.59 -16.05
C ILE A 100 -6.35 7.92 -15.86
N CYS A 101 -6.84 7.88 -14.62
CA CYS A 101 -8.24 8.14 -14.32
C CYS A 101 -8.64 9.62 -14.46
N LYS A 102 -7.69 10.56 -14.37
CA LYS A 102 -7.95 11.98 -14.61
C LYS A 102 -7.92 12.36 -16.10
N GLY A 103 -7.43 11.48 -16.96
CA GLY A 103 -7.29 11.75 -18.40
C GLY A 103 -6.20 12.78 -18.73
N GLU A 104 -5.20 12.92 -17.86
CA GLU A 104 -4.01 13.75 -18.07
C GLU A 104 -2.88 12.96 -18.75
#